data_AF-A0A843HJ60-F1
#
_entry.id   AF-A0A843HJ60-F1
#
_cell.length_a   1.000
_cell.length_b   1.000
_cell.length_c   1.000
_cell.angle_alpha   90.00
_cell.angle_beta   90.00
_cell.angle_gamma   90.00
#
_symmetry.space_group_name_H-M   'P 1'
#
loop_
_entity.id
_entity.type
_entity.pdbx_description
1 polymer ?
#
loop_
_entity_poly.entity_id
_entity_poly.type
_entity_poly.pdbx_seq_one_letter_code
_entity_poly.pdbx_strand_id
1 'polypeptide(L)'
;MAVITPQTDVYLLKCPLEISDINQLTFANATAQFNYFNSLPKLTVDNFTYQRKDGTIRYGANFDSLQSYNYVMYRNDAYSNKWFYAFITGMEYLNDNVTAIAIKTDVWQTWQFDLTFKPVLIDREHTNNDTVGANTLPEDLELGEFVVNGDTQNFGAINNSNFVTVIDVTMVSNEGENQTLDSYFDTAPAPVPTYTPIVNGTPSASIHLLLGYDQYNQRVSGYYDPSIVTSVFTNAGLSDAIVNAYIIPESMINTNYIYGGFNIQSTYTPTSGSPVVKTASNLAIFARTDNQSNLGSSTFSRPTTLDGYTPKNNKLKAYPFVFFNISNNAGSSYEYRYEDFSSNVTFNMEGAFCASGSIKAIPQNYRNIGTTENAYDYSVNGAKLPILSWSSDSYTNWLTQNSVNMRMERQNVVRKAIGETLGSSVSYGLVPGLAMGGASLVGGTLANAREELRAKSNANLVPDQVHGNLNAGDIVWAKYRSQFTYLPMSIKAEYARCCDEFFSQYGYKTNRVKIPNITGRRNWNYVKTVGCYIEADMPQDDLAEIKSMFDKGITLWHNPATFADYSQNNDII
;
A
#
# COMPACT_ATOMS: atom_id res chain seq x y z
N MET A 1 48.75 -19.16 60.47
CA MET A 1 47.38 -18.70 60.19
C MET A 1 47.48 -17.37 59.47
N ALA A 2 47.15 -17.33 58.17
CA ALA A 2 47.07 -16.04 57.47
C ALA A 2 45.86 -15.29 58.03
N VAL A 3 46.11 -14.14 58.65
CA VAL A 3 45.06 -13.23 59.08
C VAL A 3 44.41 -12.69 57.82
N ILE A 4 43.18 -13.11 57.52
CA ILE A 4 42.39 -12.53 56.43
C ILE A 4 41.99 -11.13 56.90
N THR A 5 42.77 -10.13 56.52
CA THR A 5 42.40 -8.73 56.73
C THR A 5 41.18 -8.42 55.86
N PRO A 6 40.11 -7.85 56.41
CA PRO A 6 38.93 -7.50 55.63
C PRO A 6 39.29 -6.37 54.65
N GLN A 7 39.06 -6.60 53.36
CA GLN A 7 39.44 -5.70 52.25
C GLN A 7 38.32 -5.69 51.20
N THR A 8 37.07 -5.59 51.66
CA THR A 8 35.91 -5.48 50.78
C THR A 8 35.24 -4.12 50.95
N ASP A 9 35.01 -3.42 49.84
CA ASP A 9 34.25 -2.18 49.82
C ASP A 9 32.78 -2.51 49.51
N VAL A 10 31.84 -1.98 50.29
CA VAL A 10 30.40 -2.20 50.10
C VAL A 10 29.65 -0.88 50.11
N TYR A 11 28.97 -0.56 49.01
CA TYR A 11 28.14 0.64 48.88
C TYR A 11 26.68 0.24 48.72
N LEU A 12 25.83 0.70 49.66
CA LEU A 12 24.37 0.61 49.54
C LEU A 12 23.87 1.83 48.78
N LEU A 13 23.12 1.61 47.71
CA LEU A 13 22.71 2.62 46.74
C LEU A 13 21.18 2.73 46.64
N LYS A 14 20.72 3.93 46.28
CA LYS A 14 19.35 4.15 45.77
C LYS A 14 19.40 4.14 44.24
N CYS A 15 18.92 3.05 43.64
CA CYS A 15 19.01 2.81 42.20
C CYS A 15 17.60 2.77 41.58
N PRO A 16 17.39 3.32 40.37
CA PRO A 16 16.10 3.20 39.68
C PRO A 16 15.86 1.81 39.05
N LEU A 17 16.87 0.93 39.01
CA LEU A 17 16.75 -0.41 38.43
C LEU A 17 15.90 -1.33 39.31
N GLU A 18 15.19 -2.24 38.66
CA GLU A 18 14.33 -3.25 39.28
C GLU A 18 14.78 -4.67 38.89
N ILE A 19 14.46 -5.63 39.75
CA ILE A 19 14.75 -7.07 39.54
C ILE A 19 13.93 -7.71 38.39
N SER A 20 13.02 -6.95 37.78
CA SER A 20 12.13 -7.44 36.72
C SER A 20 12.86 -7.69 35.39
N ASP A 21 14.08 -7.17 35.24
CA ASP A 21 14.96 -7.36 34.08
C ASP A 21 14.38 -6.86 32.74
N ILE A 22 13.31 -6.06 32.78
CA ILE A 22 12.68 -5.47 31.59
C ILE A 22 13.45 -4.23 31.11
N ASN A 23 14.00 -3.46 32.06
CA ASN A 23 14.75 -2.24 31.79
C ASN A 23 16.12 -2.31 32.46
N GLN A 24 17.17 -2.06 31.68
CA GLN A 24 18.54 -2.07 32.17
C GLN A 24 19.32 -0.87 31.63
N LEU A 25 20.33 -0.42 32.37
CA LEU A 25 21.23 0.65 31.94
C LEU A 25 22.42 0.07 31.18
N THR A 26 22.86 0.79 30.15
CA THR A 26 24.02 0.46 29.34
C THR A 26 25.03 1.60 29.34
N PHE A 27 26.29 1.24 29.61
CA PHE A 27 27.39 2.21 29.65
C PHE A 27 28.41 1.94 28.55
N ALA A 28 29.15 2.97 28.16
CA ALA A 28 30.22 2.88 27.16
C ALA A 28 31.44 2.08 27.64
N ASN A 29 31.71 2.08 28.96
CA ASN A 29 32.81 1.34 29.58
C ASN A 29 32.59 1.21 31.11
N ALA A 30 33.37 0.33 31.74
CA ALA A 30 33.31 0.07 33.18
C ALA A 30 33.56 1.30 34.06
N THR A 31 34.36 2.28 33.59
CA THR A 31 34.61 3.52 34.32
C THR A 31 33.36 4.40 34.35
N ALA A 32 32.66 4.54 33.22
CA ALA A 32 31.41 5.27 33.13
C ALA A 32 30.32 4.65 33.99
N GLN A 33 30.23 3.32 34.00
CA GLN A 33 29.32 2.57 34.87
C GLN A 33 29.62 2.85 36.36
N PHE A 34 30.87 2.69 36.78
CA PHE A 34 31.28 2.97 38.16
C PHE A 34 30.96 4.41 38.56
N ASN A 35 31.32 5.38 37.73
CA ASN A 35 31.08 6.80 38.01
C ASN A 35 29.60 7.12 38.22
N TYR A 36 28.72 6.50 37.42
CA TYR A 36 27.29 6.64 37.58
C TYR A 36 26.81 6.09 38.92
N PHE A 37 27.06 4.81 39.22
CA PHE A 37 26.60 4.21 40.48
C PHE A 37 27.22 4.89 41.71
N ASN A 38 28.47 5.33 41.60
CA ASN A 38 29.17 6.06 42.65
C ASN A 38 28.59 7.47 42.88
N SER A 39 27.88 8.05 41.91
CA SER A 39 27.21 9.36 42.03
C SER A 39 25.85 9.28 42.73
N LEU A 40 25.24 8.10 42.81
CA LEU A 40 23.94 7.91 43.44
C LEU A 40 23.99 8.12 44.96
N PRO A 41 22.87 8.51 45.59
CA PRO A 41 22.78 8.57 47.05
C PRO A 41 23.14 7.22 47.67
N LYS A 42 24.16 7.22 48.55
CA LYS A 42 24.77 5.99 49.04
C LYS A 42 25.23 6.03 50.49
N LEU A 43 25.35 4.85 51.08
CA LEU A 43 26.11 4.60 52.31
C LEU A 43 27.32 3.74 51.97
N THR A 44 28.49 4.11 52.48
CA THR A 44 29.76 3.45 52.18
C THR A 44 30.33 2.77 53.42
N VAL A 45 30.82 1.54 53.27
CA VAL A 45 31.58 0.84 54.30
C VAL A 45 32.82 0.24 53.65
N ASP A 46 33.98 0.61 54.17
CA ASP A 46 35.28 0.10 53.75
C ASP A 46 35.76 -0.98 54.72
N ASN A 47 36.67 -1.85 54.26
CA ASN A 47 37.23 -2.95 55.07
C ASN A 47 36.16 -3.89 55.64
N PHE A 48 35.18 -4.25 54.82
CA PHE A 48 34.17 -5.23 55.16
C PHE A 48 34.68 -6.66 54.99
N THR A 49 33.97 -7.64 55.60
CA THR A 49 34.29 -9.05 55.36
C THR A 49 33.95 -9.44 53.92
N TYR A 50 34.55 -10.52 53.42
CA TYR A 50 34.31 -10.98 52.05
C TYR A 50 32.82 -11.16 51.77
N GLN A 51 32.31 -10.48 50.73
CA GLN A 51 30.92 -10.61 50.31
C GLN A 51 30.77 -11.66 49.21
N ARG A 52 29.82 -12.57 49.41
CA ARG A 52 29.52 -13.70 48.53
C ARG A 52 28.44 -13.29 47.52
N LYS A 53 28.55 -13.83 46.30
CA LYS A 53 27.50 -13.78 45.29
C LYS A 53 26.20 -14.34 45.88
N ASP A 54 25.08 -13.64 45.65
CA ASP A 54 23.73 -14.03 46.09
C ASP A 54 23.61 -14.34 47.59
N GLY A 55 24.47 -13.71 48.40
CA GLY A 55 24.58 -13.95 49.83
C GLY A 55 23.71 -13.03 50.70
N THR A 56 24.05 -12.98 51.98
CA THR A 56 23.45 -12.06 52.95
C THR A 56 24.53 -11.18 53.55
N ILE A 57 24.40 -9.87 53.38
CA ILE A 57 25.29 -8.87 53.96
C ILE A 57 24.78 -8.51 55.35
N ARG A 58 25.61 -8.65 56.40
CA ARG A 58 25.25 -8.25 57.77
C ARG A 58 25.71 -6.81 58.03
N TYR A 59 24.89 -5.85 57.63
CA TYR A 59 25.24 -4.44 57.67
C TYR A 59 25.06 -3.84 59.07
N GLY A 60 26.08 -3.12 59.55
CA GLY A 60 26.11 -2.52 60.90
C GLY A 60 25.32 -1.23 61.01
N ALA A 61 24.01 -1.28 60.75
CA ALA A 61 23.10 -0.16 60.98
C ALA A 61 21.68 -0.65 61.29
N ASN A 62 20.89 0.23 61.90
CA ASN A 62 19.49 -0.02 62.22
C ASN A 62 18.65 -0.12 60.93
N PHE A 63 17.66 -1.03 60.94
CA PHE A 63 16.78 -1.30 59.80
C PHE A 63 16.11 -0.04 59.23
N ASP A 64 15.62 0.85 60.09
CA ASP A 64 14.87 2.05 59.67
C ASP A 64 15.71 3.01 58.83
N SER A 65 17.04 3.02 59.05
CA SER A 65 17.98 3.81 58.28
C SER A 65 18.28 3.22 56.89
N LEU A 66 18.07 1.92 56.71
CA LEU A 66 18.44 1.18 55.51
C LEU A 66 17.27 0.93 54.56
N GLN A 67 16.02 0.99 55.03
CA GLN A 67 14.81 0.67 54.25
C GLN A 67 14.68 1.38 52.89
N SER A 68 15.33 2.53 52.71
CA SER A 68 15.25 3.34 51.50
C SER A 68 16.26 2.96 50.41
N TYR A 69 17.15 2.01 50.69
CA TYR A 69 18.16 1.51 49.74
C TYR A 69 17.67 0.20 49.13
N ASN A 70 17.85 0.05 47.82
CA ASN A 70 17.34 -1.09 47.06
C ASN A 70 18.41 -1.81 46.23
N TYR A 71 19.65 -1.33 46.27
CA TYR A 71 20.74 -1.86 45.45
C TYR A 71 22.06 -1.82 46.22
N VAL A 72 22.98 -2.70 45.85
CA VAL A 72 24.33 -2.75 46.43
C VAL A 72 25.36 -2.92 45.32
N MET A 73 26.49 -2.24 45.46
CA MET A 73 27.70 -2.55 44.72
C MET A 73 28.82 -2.89 45.69
N TYR A 74 29.61 -3.91 45.39
CA TYR A 74 30.72 -4.31 46.23
C TYR A 74 31.92 -4.79 45.42
N ARG A 75 33.11 -4.67 46.02
CA ARG A 75 34.37 -5.12 45.43
C ARG A 75 35.22 -5.81 46.48
N ASN A 76 35.70 -7.00 46.15
CA ASN A 76 36.53 -7.82 47.04
C ASN A 76 38.01 -7.63 46.66
N ASP A 77 38.63 -6.53 47.09
CA ASP A 77 39.96 -6.06 46.65
C ASP A 77 41.07 -7.10 46.87
N ALA A 78 40.93 -7.94 47.90
CA ALA A 78 41.87 -9.03 48.17
C ALA A 78 41.94 -10.10 47.06
N TYR A 79 40.94 -10.17 46.17
CA TYR A 79 40.80 -11.23 45.18
C TYR A 79 40.65 -10.70 43.75
N SER A 80 39.91 -9.61 43.55
CA SER A 80 39.66 -9.04 42.24
C SER A 80 39.32 -7.56 42.35
N ASN A 81 39.76 -6.77 41.36
CA ASN A 81 39.40 -5.36 41.24
C ASN A 81 38.05 -5.15 40.52
N LYS A 82 37.27 -6.22 40.29
CA LYS A 82 35.97 -6.17 39.63
C LYS A 82 34.86 -5.76 40.60
N TRP A 83 34.04 -4.79 40.19
CA TRP A 83 32.81 -4.43 40.88
C TRP A 83 31.70 -5.42 40.56
N PHE A 84 31.00 -5.86 41.59
CA PHE A 84 29.79 -6.67 41.50
C PHE A 84 28.60 -5.80 41.88
N TYR A 85 27.51 -5.95 41.13
CA TYR A 85 26.27 -5.21 41.33
C TYR A 85 25.15 -6.17 41.66
N ALA A 86 24.31 -5.82 42.63
CA ALA A 86 23.23 -6.69 43.10
C ALA A 86 22.03 -5.91 43.60
N PHE A 87 20.84 -6.45 43.34
CA PHE A 87 19.58 -6.00 43.91
C PHE A 87 19.45 -6.47 45.35
N ILE A 88 18.81 -5.65 46.19
CA ILE A 88 18.41 -6.06 47.53
C ILE A 88 17.03 -6.72 47.44
N THR A 89 16.95 -8.01 47.75
CA THR A 89 15.71 -8.80 47.67
C THR A 89 14.93 -8.79 48.98
N GLY A 90 15.61 -8.55 50.10
CA GLY A 90 14.98 -8.48 51.40
C GLY A 90 15.93 -7.92 52.45
N MET A 91 15.35 -7.35 53.50
CA MET A 91 16.07 -6.91 54.69
C MET A 91 15.41 -7.53 55.92
N GLU A 92 16.22 -8.10 56.81
CA GLU A 92 15.78 -8.73 58.05
C GLU A 92 16.48 -8.07 59.24
N TYR A 93 15.68 -7.65 60.22
CA TYR A 93 16.18 -7.08 61.47
C TYR A 93 16.79 -8.19 62.34
N LEU A 94 18.06 -8.05 62.74
CA LEU A 94 18.70 -8.98 63.68
C LEU A 94 18.79 -8.39 65.09
N ASN A 95 19.27 -7.16 65.21
CA ASN A 95 19.32 -6.40 66.45
C ASN A 95 19.44 -4.90 66.14
N ASP A 96 19.40 -4.03 67.17
CA ASP A 96 19.33 -2.57 67.01
C ASP A 96 20.44 -1.97 66.14
N ASN A 97 21.59 -2.65 66.06
CA ASN A 97 22.79 -2.20 65.35
C ASN A 97 23.12 -3.03 64.10
N VAL A 98 22.38 -4.10 63.80
CA VAL A 98 22.70 -5.01 62.69
C VAL A 98 21.44 -5.43 61.93
N THR A 99 21.49 -5.22 60.62
CA THR A 99 20.46 -5.65 59.67
C THR A 99 21.06 -6.63 58.66
N ALA A 100 20.38 -7.74 58.41
CA ALA A 100 20.73 -8.69 57.36
C ALA A 100 20.09 -8.28 56.04
N ILE A 101 20.90 -8.10 54.99
CA ILE A 101 20.47 -7.69 53.66
C ILE A 101 20.68 -8.86 52.70
N ALA A 102 19.62 -9.46 52.21
CA ALA A 102 19.68 -10.48 51.17
C ALA A 102 19.86 -9.83 49.80
N ILE A 103 20.82 -10.33 49.02
CA ILE A 103 21.17 -9.75 47.71
C ILE A 103 21.00 -10.79 46.60
N LYS A 104 20.63 -10.32 45.40
CA LYS A 104 20.65 -11.09 44.16
C LYS A 104 21.47 -10.32 43.13
N THR A 105 22.46 -10.98 42.54
CA THR A 105 23.37 -10.38 41.56
C THR A 105 22.60 -9.87 40.35
N ASP A 106 22.87 -8.62 39.96
CA ASP A 106 22.45 -8.08 38.68
C ASP A 106 23.45 -8.56 37.63
N VAL A 107 23.04 -9.61 36.90
CA VAL A 107 23.89 -10.27 35.92
C VAL A 107 24.23 -9.34 34.75
N TRP A 108 23.33 -8.43 34.38
CA TRP A 108 23.59 -7.49 33.29
C TRP A 108 24.64 -6.46 33.69
N GLN A 109 24.44 -5.75 34.81
CA GLN A 109 25.40 -4.74 35.27
C GLN A 109 26.76 -5.34 35.61
N THR A 110 26.79 -6.55 36.18
CA THR A 110 28.05 -7.21 36.56
C THR A 110 28.87 -7.69 35.36
N TRP A 111 28.21 -8.12 34.28
CA TRP A 111 28.89 -8.77 33.16
C TRP A 111 28.79 -8.03 31.83
N GLN A 112 28.20 -6.84 31.78
CA GLN A 112 27.90 -6.08 30.55
C GLN A 112 29.06 -6.01 29.53
N PHE A 113 30.30 -5.88 30.02
CA PHE A 113 31.50 -5.70 29.18
C PHE A 113 32.22 -7.00 28.81
N ASP A 114 31.77 -8.14 29.36
CA ASP A 114 32.36 -9.46 29.16
C ASP A 114 31.56 -10.29 28.12
N LEU A 115 30.46 -9.73 27.59
CA LEU A 115 29.55 -10.42 26.68
C LEU A 115 29.99 -10.31 25.21
N THR A 116 30.06 -11.45 24.53
CA THR A 116 30.25 -11.51 23.07
C THR A 116 28.99 -12.09 22.42
N PHE A 117 28.23 -11.23 21.74
CA PHE A 117 27.03 -11.62 21.00
C PHE A 117 27.39 -12.33 19.69
N LYS A 118 26.68 -13.43 19.39
CA LYS A 118 26.73 -14.10 18.09
C LYS A 118 25.47 -13.82 17.28
N PRO A 119 25.46 -14.12 15.97
CA PRO A 119 24.25 -14.05 15.16
C PRO A 119 23.15 -14.96 15.72
N VAL A 120 22.01 -14.38 16.06
CA VAL A 120 20.83 -15.06 16.63
C VAL A 120 19.57 -14.59 15.91
N LEU A 121 18.49 -15.37 16.01
CA LEU A 121 17.21 -14.93 15.47
C LEU A 121 16.66 -13.79 16.32
N ILE A 122 16.37 -12.66 15.67
CA ILE A 122 15.82 -11.48 16.31
C ILE A 122 14.33 -11.40 15.99
N ASP A 123 13.51 -11.39 17.04
CA ASP A 123 12.06 -11.17 16.93
C ASP A 123 11.81 -9.69 16.68
N ARG A 124 12.28 -8.82 17.59
CA ARG A 124 12.09 -7.37 17.50
C ARG A 124 13.33 -6.61 17.95
N GLU A 125 13.60 -5.50 17.27
CA GLU A 125 14.62 -4.53 17.70
C GLU A 125 14.40 -3.17 17.05
N HIS A 126 15.13 -2.16 17.54
CA HIS A 126 15.24 -0.90 16.81
C HIS A 126 16.18 -1.05 15.61
N THR A 127 15.70 -0.69 14.41
CA THR A 127 16.51 -0.73 13.19
C THR A 127 17.45 0.47 13.06
N ASN A 128 18.61 0.25 12.43
CA ASN A 128 19.55 1.31 12.00
C ASN A 128 19.29 1.76 10.56
N ASN A 129 18.47 1.03 9.80
CA ASN A 129 17.99 1.44 8.48
C ASN A 129 16.48 1.66 8.57
N ASP A 130 16.08 2.91 8.80
CA ASP A 130 14.68 3.34 8.82
C ASP A 130 14.28 4.07 7.53
N THR A 131 14.88 3.69 6.40
CA THR A 131 14.43 4.19 5.09
C THR A 131 12.98 3.73 4.85
N VAL A 132 12.12 4.63 4.36
CA VAL A 132 10.71 4.30 4.08
C VAL A 132 10.62 3.13 3.10
N GLY A 133 9.87 2.09 3.46
CA GLY A 133 9.72 0.87 2.66
C GLY A 133 10.80 -0.19 2.89
N ALA A 134 11.83 0.07 3.69
CA ALA A 134 12.85 -0.94 4.00
C ALA A 134 12.38 -2.02 4.99
N ASN A 135 11.36 -1.71 5.80
CA ASN A 135 10.87 -2.56 6.89
C ASN A 135 9.38 -2.91 6.69
N THR A 136 9.08 -3.92 5.89
CA THR A 136 7.70 -4.29 5.47
C THR A 136 7.14 -5.55 6.13
N LEU A 137 7.86 -6.12 7.11
CA LEU A 137 7.37 -7.29 7.84
C LEU A 137 6.07 -6.98 8.59
N PRO A 138 5.06 -7.86 8.53
CA PRO A 138 3.76 -7.65 9.16
C PRO A 138 3.88 -7.62 10.68
N GLU A 139 3.28 -6.60 11.29
CA GLU A 139 3.34 -6.33 12.73
C GLU A 139 2.16 -6.94 13.50
N ASP A 140 1.16 -7.47 12.80
CA ASP A 140 -0.03 -8.11 13.39
C ASP A 140 -0.79 -7.21 14.40
N LEU A 141 -0.78 -5.89 14.17
CA LEU A 141 -1.50 -4.88 14.95
C LEU A 141 -2.90 -4.62 14.38
N GLU A 142 -3.84 -4.24 15.24
CA GLU A 142 -5.15 -3.75 14.82
C GLU A 142 -5.02 -2.36 14.19
N LEU A 143 -5.55 -2.19 12.98
CA LEU A 143 -5.38 -0.96 12.18
C LEU A 143 -6.67 -0.15 12.04
N GLY A 144 -7.80 -0.72 12.45
CA GLY A 144 -9.10 -0.12 12.26
C GLY A 144 -9.46 0.03 10.78
N GLU A 145 -10.40 0.93 10.50
CA GLU A 145 -10.80 1.26 9.14
C GLU A 145 -9.85 2.27 8.51
N PHE A 146 -9.61 2.11 7.21
CA PHE A 146 -8.83 3.06 6.43
C PHE A 146 -9.68 4.24 5.96
N VAL A 147 -9.04 5.41 5.88
CA VAL A 147 -9.63 6.67 5.43
C VAL A 147 -8.90 7.19 4.20
N VAL A 148 -9.59 8.02 3.41
CA VAL A 148 -8.95 8.76 2.32
C VAL A 148 -8.12 9.89 2.92
N ASN A 149 -6.82 9.86 2.65
CA ASN A 149 -5.81 10.70 3.27
C ASN A 149 -5.44 11.87 2.36
N GLY A 150 -6.26 12.93 2.42
CA GLY A 150 -6.12 14.13 1.61
C GLY A 150 -7.02 14.13 0.36
N ASP A 151 -6.64 14.93 -0.63
CA ASP A 151 -7.47 15.15 -1.81
C ASP A 151 -7.38 14.00 -2.81
N THR A 152 -8.54 13.57 -3.30
CA THR A 152 -8.64 12.63 -4.42
C THR A 152 -8.28 13.34 -5.71
N GLN A 153 -7.48 12.70 -6.56
CA GLN A 153 -7.07 13.27 -7.83
C GLN A 153 -7.66 12.48 -8.99
N ASN A 154 -8.43 13.14 -9.85
CA ASN A 154 -8.86 12.52 -11.10
C ASN A 154 -7.75 12.67 -12.14
N PHE A 155 -7.46 11.60 -12.87
CA PHE A 155 -6.48 11.61 -13.95
C PHE A 155 -6.96 10.73 -15.10
N GLY A 156 -6.53 11.09 -16.30
CA GLY A 156 -7.09 10.52 -17.53
C GLY A 156 -7.11 11.53 -18.67
N ALA A 157 -7.19 11.02 -19.89
CA ALA A 157 -7.35 11.80 -21.11
C ALA A 157 -8.59 12.71 -21.16
N ILE A 158 -9.52 12.61 -20.22
CA ILE A 158 -10.86 13.21 -20.34
C ILE A 158 -10.93 14.63 -19.78
N ASN A 159 -10.14 14.97 -18.76
CA ASN A 159 -10.29 16.25 -18.03
C ASN A 159 -9.97 17.50 -18.85
N ASN A 160 -9.12 17.37 -19.87
CA ASN A 160 -8.62 18.51 -20.66
C ASN A 160 -8.71 18.30 -22.17
N SER A 161 -9.45 17.28 -22.62
CA SER A 161 -9.55 16.99 -24.06
C SER A 161 -10.86 17.48 -24.63
N ASN A 162 -10.79 18.05 -25.83
CA ASN A 162 -11.97 18.12 -26.67
C ASN A 162 -12.38 16.70 -27.07
N PHE A 163 -13.65 16.51 -27.41
CA PHE A 163 -14.15 15.21 -27.85
C PHE A 163 -14.45 15.25 -29.34
N VAL A 164 -14.19 14.13 -30.01
CA VAL A 164 -14.48 13.93 -31.42
C VAL A 164 -15.51 12.83 -31.54
N THR A 165 -16.53 13.10 -32.37
CA THR A 165 -17.48 12.05 -32.77
C THR A 165 -16.88 11.27 -33.93
N VAL A 166 -16.80 9.96 -33.78
CA VAL A 166 -16.33 9.02 -34.79
C VAL A 166 -17.52 8.29 -35.36
N ILE A 167 -17.62 8.25 -36.69
CA ILE A 167 -18.56 7.38 -37.40
C ILE A 167 -17.75 6.40 -38.25
N ASP A 168 -17.92 5.11 -37.98
CA ASP A 168 -17.32 4.04 -38.75
C ASP A 168 -18.24 3.71 -39.94
N VAL A 169 -17.72 3.82 -41.17
CA VAL A 169 -18.49 3.55 -42.40
C VAL A 169 -17.78 2.57 -43.32
N THR A 170 -18.51 1.70 -44.02
CA THR A 170 -17.92 0.75 -45.00
C THR A 170 -17.71 1.35 -46.39
N MET A 171 -18.25 2.54 -46.65
CA MET A 171 -18.10 3.29 -47.91
C MET A 171 -18.30 4.79 -47.67
N VAL A 172 -17.76 5.64 -48.54
CA VAL A 172 -17.97 7.09 -48.49
C VAL A 172 -19.07 7.46 -49.48
N SER A 173 -20.10 8.18 -49.01
CA SER A 173 -21.16 8.72 -49.86
C SER A 173 -21.19 10.24 -49.77
N ASN A 174 -21.26 10.91 -50.92
CA ASN A 174 -21.56 12.33 -51.07
C ASN A 174 -22.70 12.48 -52.08
N GLU A 175 -23.54 13.51 -51.97
CA GLU A 175 -24.72 13.70 -52.82
C GLU A 175 -24.43 13.45 -54.32
N GLY A 176 -24.77 12.25 -54.83
CA GLY A 176 -24.60 11.85 -56.23
C GLY A 176 -23.33 11.05 -56.58
N GLU A 177 -22.37 10.88 -55.68
CA GLU A 177 -21.16 10.07 -55.88
C GLU A 177 -20.93 9.11 -54.70
N ASN A 178 -21.03 7.81 -54.98
CA ASN A 178 -20.71 6.74 -54.03
C ASN A 178 -19.33 6.18 -54.39
N GLN A 179 -18.37 6.29 -53.47
CA GLN A 179 -17.04 5.74 -53.64
C GLN A 179 -16.84 4.56 -52.68
N THR A 180 -16.45 3.42 -53.24
CA THR A 180 -16.00 2.28 -52.44
C THR A 180 -14.66 2.61 -51.80
N LEU A 181 -14.35 1.90 -50.71
CA LEU A 181 -13.08 1.98 -49.99
C LEU A 181 -11.87 2.00 -50.95
N ASP A 182 -11.84 1.06 -51.89
CA ASP A 182 -10.76 0.90 -52.86
C ASP A 182 -10.63 2.12 -53.80
N SER A 183 -11.75 2.68 -54.27
CA SER A 183 -11.75 3.81 -55.21
C SER A 183 -11.26 5.14 -54.60
N TYR A 184 -11.53 5.36 -53.31
CA TYR A 184 -11.07 6.55 -52.59
C TYR A 184 -9.56 6.49 -52.31
N PHE A 185 -9.06 5.31 -51.90
CA PHE A 185 -7.64 5.14 -51.56
C PHE A 185 -6.73 5.01 -52.81
N ASP A 186 -7.23 4.51 -53.94
CA ASP A 186 -6.49 4.49 -55.21
C ASP A 186 -6.24 5.88 -55.82
N THR A 187 -7.07 6.88 -55.45
CA THR A 187 -6.93 8.26 -55.91
C THR A 187 -6.23 9.18 -54.90
N ALA A 188 -5.86 8.66 -53.73
CA ALA A 188 -5.23 9.44 -52.66
C ALA A 188 -3.73 9.70 -52.94
N PRO A 189 -3.18 10.88 -52.57
CA PRO A 189 -1.83 11.29 -52.98
C PRO A 189 -0.64 10.58 -52.32
N ALA A 190 -0.82 9.47 -51.59
CA ALA A 190 0.24 8.85 -50.78
C ALA A 190 0.15 7.31 -50.75
N PRO A 191 1.26 6.58 -50.54
CA PRO A 191 1.24 5.13 -50.46
C PRO A 191 0.39 4.67 -49.27
N VAL A 192 -0.70 3.96 -49.58
CA VAL A 192 -1.65 3.44 -48.59
C VAL A 192 -0.99 2.24 -47.88
N PRO A 193 -0.96 2.19 -46.54
CA PRO A 193 -0.38 1.05 -45.82
C PRO A 193 -1.18 -0.24 -46.09
N THR A 194 -0.50 -1.37 -46.09
CA THR A 194 -1.06 -2.71 -46.30
C THR A 194 -2.29 -2.97 -45.42
N TYR A 195 -3.43 -3.22 -46.07
CA TYR A 195 -4.69 -3.62 -45.42
C TYR A 195 -4.49 -4.84 -44.52
N THR A 196 -4.81 -4.71 -43.22
CA THR A 196 -4.79 -5.82 -42.25
C THR A 196 -6.24 -6.13 -41.86
N PRO A 197 -6.73 -7.39 -41.92
CA PRO A 197 -8.16 -7.74 -41.98
C PRO A 197 -9.02 -7.41 -40.74
N ILE A 198 -8.41 -7.18 -39.58
CA ILE A 198 -9.08 -6.71 -38.36
C ILE A 198 -8.08 -5.86 -37.58
N VAL A 199 -8.50 -4.67 -37.13
CA VAL A 199 -7.65 -3.80 -36.29
C VAL A 199 -8.47 -3.32 -35.10
N ASN A 200 -7.98 -3.55 -33.87
CA ASN A 200 -8.65 -3.21 -32.59
C ASN A 200 -10.12 -3.64 -32.45
N GLY A 201 -10.52 -4.73 -33.10
CA GLY A 201 -11.90 -5.24 -33.08
C GLY A 201 -12.87 -4.55 -34.07
N THR A 202 -12.39 -3.56 -34.84
CA THR A 202 -13.09 -3.00 -35.99
C THR A 202 -12.71 -3.75 -37.28
N PRO A 203 -13.68 -4.10 -38.15
CA PRO A 203 -13.38 -4.72 -39.45
C PRO A 203 -12.49 -3.82 -40.29
N SER A 204 -11.50 -4.38 -41.01
CA SER A 204 -10.56 -3.60 -41.84
C SER A 204 -11.17 -2.82 -43.00
N ALA A 205 -12.46 -2.99 -43.23
CA ALA A 205 -13.20 -2.34 -44.30
C ALA A 205 -13.93 -1.07 -43.83
N SER A 206 -13.77 -0.63 -42.58
CA SER A 206 -14.38 0.60 -42.08
C SER A 206 -13.43 1.80 -42.11
N ILE A 207 -13.92 2.93 -42.60
CA ILE A 207 -13.30 4.25 -42.51
C ILE A 207 -13.82 4.93 -41.25
N HIS A 208 -12.92 5.52 -40.47
CA HIS A 208 -13.28 6.35 -39.33
C HIS A 208 -13.41 7.80 -39.76
N LEU A 209 -14.65 8.30 -39.78
CA LEU A 209 -14.98 9.69 -40.08
C LEU A 209 -14.92 10.49 -38.78
N LEU A 210 -13.93 11.39 -38.67
CA LEU A 210 -13.74 12.25 -37.50
C LEU A 210 -14.49 13.57 -37.68
N LEU A 211 -15.66 13.68 -37.05
CA LEU A 211 -16.51 14.87 -37.12
C LEU A 211 -15.94 16.00 -36.26
N GLY A 212 -15.67 17.12 -36.92
CA GLY A 212 -15.21 18.35 -36.26
C GLY A 212 -13.73 18.41 -35.96
N TYR A 213 -12.94 17.49 -36.52
CA TYR A 213 -11.50 17.50 -36.42
C TYR A 213 -10.89 18.25 -37.62
N ASP A 214 -10.27 19.39 -37.36
CA ASP A 214 -9.53 20.13 -38.38
C ASP A 214 -8.13 19.53 -38.55
N GLN A 215 -7.95 18.84 -39.68
CA GLN A 215 -6.67 18.23 -40.07
C GLN A 215 -5.53 19.25 -40.23
N TYR A 216 -5.82 20.49 -40.65
CA TYR A 216 -4.79 21.48 -40.96
C TYR A 216 -4.22 22.09 -39.70
N ASN A 217 -5.08 22.40 -38.74
CA ASN A 217 -4.68 22.90 -37.42
C ASN A 217 -4.44 21.78 -36.40
N GLN A 218 -4.63 20.51 -36.81
CA GLN A 218 -4.49 19.30 -36.00
C GLN A 218 -5.24 19.41 -34.66
N ARG A 219 -6.45 19.95 -34.71
CA ARG A 219 -7.25 20.26 -33.52
C ARG A 219 -8.74 20.09 -33.78
N VAL A 220 -9.52 19.88 -32.73
CA VAL A 220 -10.98 20.00 -32.80
C VAL A 220 -11.37 21.45 -33.10
N SER A 221 -12.06 21.66 -34.21
CA SER A 221 -12.43 22.99 -34.75
C SER A 221 -13.88 23.39 -34.44
N GLY A 222 -14.68 22.53 -33.83
CA GLY A 222 -16.05 22.84 -33.41
C GLY A 222 -16.91 21.61 -33.18
N TYR A 223 -18.11 21.82 -32.63
CA TYR A 223 -19.11 20.75 -32.45
C TYR A 223 -19.97 20.65 -33.71
N TYR A 224 -19.95 19.50 -34.38
CA TYR A 224 -20.73 19.25 -35.59
C TYR A 224 -21.84 18.26 -35.29
N ASP A 225 -23.03 18.54 -35.81
CA ASP A 225 -24.21 17.70 -35.65
C ASP A 225 -24.00 16.36 -36.41
N PRO A 226 -23.86 15.22 -35.71
CA PRO A 226 -23.66 13.92 -36.34
C PRO A 226 -24.85 13.52 -37.22
N SER A 227 -26.03 14.14 -37.03
CA SER A 227 -27.22 13.87 -37.83
C SER A 227 -27.01 14.16 -39.32
N ILE A 228 -26.08 15.06 -39.67
CA ILE A 228 -25.76 15.41 -41.05
C ILE A 228 -25.22 14.18 -41.79
N VAL A 229 -24.24 13.47 -41.22
CA VAL A 229 -23.69 12.26 -41.84
C VAL A 229 -24.76 11.18 -41.93
N THR A 230 -25.50 10.93 -40.84
CA THR A 230 -26.57 9.92 -40.88
C THR A 230 -27.63 10.24 -41.94
N SER A 231 -27.96 11.52 -42.16
CA SER A 231 -28.94 11.95 -43.17
C SER A 231 -28.45 11.75 -44.60
N VAL A 232 -27.16 11.95 -44.88
CA VAL A 232 -26.57 11.70 -46.21
C VAL A 232 -26.65 10.22 -46.55
N PHE A 233 -26.21 9.36 -45.64
CA PHE A 233 -26.26 7.91 -45.83
C PHE A 233 -27.69 7.40 -45.94
N THR A 234 -28.64 7.92 -45.14
CA THR A 234 -30.06 7.56 -45.26
C THR A 234 -30.67 8.01 -46.58
N ASN A 235 -30.40 9.24 -47.04
CA ASN A 235 -30.93 9.75 -48.31
C ASN A 235 -30.34 9.01 -49.52
N ALA A 236 -29.10 8.51 -49.41
CA ALA A 236 -28.47 7.67 -50.41
C ALA A 236 -28.97 6.20 -50.39
N GLY A 237 -29.82 5.83 -49.43
CA GLY A 237 -30.26 4.43 -49.24
C GLY A 237 -29.18 3.51 -48.67
N LEU A 238 -28.13 4.07 -48.06
CA LEU A 238 -26.94 3.38 -47.56
C LEU A 238 -26.85 3.42 -46.03
N SER A 239 -27.97 3.45 -45.32
CA SER A 239 -27.98 3.49 -43.85
C SER A 239 -27.23 2.30 -43.21
N ASP A 240 -27.22 1.14 -43.88
CA ASP A 240 -26.54 -0.08 -43.44
C ASP A 240 -25.00 -0.02 -43.62
N ALA A 241 -24.49 1.01 -44.30
CA ALA A 241 -23.05 1.23 -44.42
C ALA A 241 -22.44 1.84 -43.15
N ILE A 242 -23.25 2.41 -42.26
CA ILE A 242 -22.80 2.90 -40.95
C ILE A 242 -22.68 1.71 -40.01
N VAL A 243 -21.47 1.44 -39.52
CA VAL A 243 -21.16 0.29 -38.67
C VAL A 243 -21.28 0.65 -37.19
N ASN A 244 -20.67 1.78 -36.79
CA ASN A 244 -20.69 2.28 -35.42
C ASN A 244 -20.66 3.81 -35.41
N ALA A 245 -21.16 4.41 -34.33
CA ALA A 245 -20.89 5.80 -33.99
C ALA A 245 -20.52 5.90 -32.51
N TYR A 246 -19.46 6.61 -32.14
CA TYR A 246 -18.99 6.73 -30.75
C TYR A 246 -18.15 7.99 -30.55
N ILE A 247 -17.82 8.28 -29.29
CA ILE A 247 -17.04 9.46 -28.91
C ILE A 247 -15.68 9.04 -28.34
N ILE A 248 -14.64 9.78 -28.71
CA ILE A 248 -13.30 9.67 -28.13
C ILE A 248 -12.72 11.04 -27.76
N PRO A 249 -11.80 11.12 -26.78
CA PRO A 249 -10.96 12.29 -26.56
C PRO A 249 -10.06 12.57 -27.77
N GLU A 250 -9.86 13.85 -28.09
CA GLU A 250 -8.92 14.33 -29.09
C GLU A 250 -7.50 13.80 -28.86
N SER A 251 -7.09 13.66 -27.59
CA SER A 251 -5.77 13.11 -27.23
C SER A 251 -5.55 11.65 -27.66
N MET A 252 -6.62 10.93 -28.04
CA MET A 252 -6.51 9.59 -28.62
C MET A 252 -6.22 9.61 -30.13
N ILE A 253 -6.27 10.76 -30.79
CA ILE A 253 -6.05 10.89 -32.24
C ILE A 253 -4.55 11.08 -32.50
N ASN A 254 -3.97 10.17 -33.28
CA ASN A 254 -2.60 10.30 -33.76
C ASN A 254 -2.60 10.95 -35.15
N THR A 255 -2.11 12.20 -35.25
CA THR A 255 -2.15 12.98 -36.49
C THR A 255 -1.38 12.37 -37.66
N ASN A 256 -0.44 11.46 -37.39
CA ASN A 256 0.34 10.79 -38.43
C ASN A 256 -0.49 9.82 -39.31
N TYR A 257 -1.73 9.50 -38.91
CA TYR A 257 -2.59 8.52 -39.59
C TYR A 257 -3.88 9.13 -40.14
N ILE A 258 -3.89 10.44 -40.35
CA ILE A 258 -4.98 11.17 -40.99
C ILE A 258 -4.69 11.29 -42.49
N TYR A 259 -5.60 10.78 -43.32
CA TYR A 259 -5.45 10.69 -44.78
C TYR A 259 -6.57 11.48 -45.48
N GLY A 260 -6.38 12.80 -45.47
CA GLY A 260 -7.23 13.74 -46.18
C GLY A 260 -8.45 14.22 -45.38
N GLY A 261 -9.09 15.25 -45.93
CA GLY A 261 -10.31 15.78 -45.38
C GLY A 261 -11.24 16.31 -46.46
N PHE A 262 -12.53 16.14 -46.22
CA PHE A 262 -13.60 16.43 -47.15
C PHE A 262 -14.77 17.13 -46.43
N ASN A 263 -15.66 17.79 -47.16
CA ASN A 263 -16.84 18.43 -46.59
C ASN A 263 -18.10 17.68 -47.02
N ILE A 264 -18.81 17.03 -46.10
CA ILE A 264 -20.07 16.35 -46.41
C ILE A 264 -21.20 17.38 -46.35
N GLN A 265 -21.97 17.49 -47.43
CA GLN A 265 -23.14 18.37 -47.50
C GLN A 265 -24.42 17.54 -47.60
N SER A 266 -25.46 17.96 -46.88
CA SER A 266 -26.82 17.47 -47.08
C SER A 266 -27.78 18.62 -47.36
N THR A 267 -28.57 18.48 -48.41
CA THR A 267 -29.60 19.43 -48.82
C THR A 267 -30.95 18.86 -48.43
N TYR A 268 -31.55 19.37 -47.35
CA TYR A 268 -32.90 19.00 -46.96
C TYR A 268 -33.92 19.99 -47.56
N THR A 269 -34.92 19.48 -48.26
CA THR A 269 -36.05 20.29 -48.75
C THR A 269 -37.27 20.01 -47.86
N PRO A 270 -37.61 20.90 -46.90
CA PRO A 270 -38.85 20.75 -46.13
C PRO A 270 -40.07 20.84 -47.04
N THR A 271 -41.14 20.15 -46.69
CA THR A 271 -42.42 20.11 -47.44
C THR A 271 -43.05 21.50 -47.65
N SER A 272 -42.60 22.51 -46.91
CA SER A 272 -42.93 23.91 -47.10
C SER A 272 -41.73 24.82 -46.79
N GLY A 273 -40.78 24.93 -47.72
CA GLY A 273 -39.68 25.89 -47.59
C GLY A 273 -38.60 25.76 -48.67
N SER A 274 -37.74 26.78 -48.77
CA SER A 274 -36.53 26.73 -49.58
C SER A 274 -35.56 25.66 -49.05
N PRO A 275 -34.77 25.00 -49.92
CA PRO A 275 -33.81 23.99 -49.51
C PRO A 275 -32.83 24.56 -48.48
N VAL A 276 -32.68 23.85 -47.36
CA VAL A 276 -31.71 24.17 -46.31
C VAL A 276 -30.50 23.26 -46.51
N VAL A 277 -29.34 23.85 -46.79
CA VAL A 277 -28.06 23.14 -46.87
C VAL A 277 -27.48 23.04 -45.47
N LYS A 278 -27.31 21.82 -44.96
CA LYS A 278 -26.48 21.53 -43.79
C LYS A 278 -25.11 21.05 -44.29
N THR A 279 -24.03 21.68 -43.83
CA THR A 279 -22.66 21.30 -44.21
C THR A 279 -21.89 20.82 -42.98
N ALA A 280 -21.46 19.57 -42.99
CA ALA A 280 -20.40 19.11 -42.11
C ALA A 280 -19.06 19.48 -42.78
N SER A 281 -18.39 20.47 -42.20
CA SER A 281 -17.09 20.95 -42.69
C SER A 281 -15.96 20.32 -41.89
N ASN A 282 -14.75 20.23 -42.44
CA ASN A 282 -13.56 19.72 -41.74
C ASN A 282 -13.73 18.27 -41.25
N LEU A 283 -14.16 17.36 -42.13
CA LEU A 283 -14.16 15.92 -41.83
C LEU A 283 -12.79 15.35 -42.15
N ALA A 284 -12.12 14.75 -41.16
CA ALA A 284 -10.87 14.03 -41.37
C ALA A 284 -11.10 12.52 -41.53
N ILE A 285 -10.39 11.90 -42.46
CA ILE A 285 -10.42 10.45 -42.68
C ILE A 285 -9.25 9.81 -41.95
N PHE A 286 -9.53 8.88 -41.05
CA PHE A 286 -8.53 8.16 -40.29
C PHE A 286 -8.50 6.69 -40.75
N ALA A 287 -7.37 6.27 -41.32
CA ALA A 287 -7.28 5.00 -42.07
C ALA A 287 -6.47 3.90 -41.38
N ARG A 288 -5.98 4.11 -40.15
CA ARG A 288 -5.25 3.07 -39.42
C ARG A 288 -5.50 3.08 -37.91
N THR A 289 -6.08 1.98 -37.43
CA THR A 289 -6.46 1.74 -36.03
C THR A 289 -5.37 1.05 -35.20
N ASP A 290 -4.17 0.81 -35.73
CA ASP A 290 -3.05 0.21 -34.98
C ASP A 290 -2.47 1.16 -33.90
N ASN A 291 -3.05 2.35 -33.78
CA ASN A 291 -2.68 3.37 -32.83
C ASN A 291 -3.08 3.01 -31.40
N GLN A 292 -2.10 2.57 -30.62
CA GLN A 292 -2.07 2.85 -29.20
C GLN A 292 -1.64 4.31 -29.02
N SER A 293 -2.55 5.15 -28.58
CA SER A 293 -2.25 6.56 -28.33
C SER A 293 -1.79 6.72 -26.89
N ASN A 294 -0.58 7.27 -26.71
CA ASN A 294 -0.10 7.64 -25.38
C ASN A 294 -0.89 8.88 -24.91
N LEU A 295 -1.66 8.72 -23.85
CA LEU A 295 -2.54 9.74 -23.30
C LEU A 295 -1.86 10.60 -22.22
N GLY A 296 -0.54 10.45 -22.08
CA GLY A 296 0.28 11.10 -21.08
C GLY A 296 0.47 10.23 -19.83
N SER A 297 1.23 10.77 -18.90
CA SER A 297 1.50 10.15 -17.61
C SER A 297 1.03 11.03 -16.45
N SER A 298 0.73 10.40 -15.32
CA SER A 298 0.38 11.09 -14.08
C SER A 298 1.24 10.55 -12.95
N THR A 299 1.83 11.45 -12.17
CA THR A 299 2.71 11.12 -11.06
C THR A 299 2.06 11.54 -9.74
N PHE A 300 2.11 10.64 -8.76
CA PHE A 300 1.55 10.85 -7.43
C PHE A 300 2.65 10.79 -6.38
N SER A 301 2.41 11.45 -5.25
CA SER A 301 3.34 11.48 -4.13
C SER A 301 2.76 10.76 -2.92
N ARG A 302 3.62 10.11 -2.15
CA ARG A 302 3.23 9.48 -0.89
C ARG A 302 2.79 10.56 0.11
N PRO A 303 1.65 10.40 0.80
CA PRO A 303 1.27 11.30 1.89
C PRO A 303 2.34 11.37 2.98
N THR A 304 2.56 12.57 3.51
CA THR A 304 3.51 12.81 4.62
C THR A 304 2.85 12.67 5.99
N THR A 305 1.53 12.84 6.06
CA THR A 305 0.68 12.68 7.24
C THR A 305 -0.25 11.49 7.07
N LEU A 306 -0.80 10.98 8.17
CA LEU A 306 -1.86 9.96 8.25
C LEU A 306 -3.06 10.59 8.93
N ASP A 307 -4.08 10.99 8.17
CA ASP A 307 -5.28 11.64 8.73
C ASP A 307 -4.92 12.86 9.62
N GLY A 308 -3.98 13.67 9.13
CA GLY A 308 -3.44 14.84 9.84
C GLY A 308 -2.37 14.56 10.90
N TYR A 309 -2.12 13.30 11.27
CA TYR A 309 -1.01 12.93 12.17
C TYR A 309 0.31 12.78 11.42
N THR A 310 1.43 13.29 11.94
CA THR A 310 2.77 13.11 11.35
C THR A 310 3.53 12.01 12.11
N PRO A 311 3.79 10.85 11.48
CA PRO A 311 4.49 9.74 12.13
C PRO A 311 5.95 10.05 12.42
N LYS A 312 6.45 9.61 13.58
CA LYS A 312 7.88 9.61 13.94
C LYS A 312 8.61 8.47 13.24
N ASN A 313 8.02 7.28 13.24
CA ASN A 313 8.61 6.07 12.66
C ASN A 313 8.29 5.93 11.16
N ASN A 314 9.29 5.71 10.32
CA ASN A 314 9.09 5.64 8.86
C ASN A 314 8.38 4.34 8.41
N LYS A 315 8.31 3.32 9.27
CA LYS A 315 7.52 2.11 8.98
C LYS A 315 6.03 2.39 8.78
N LEU A 316 5.49 3.40 9.46
CA LEU A 316 4.09 3.85 9.29
C LEU A 316 3.81 4.49 7.92
N LYS A 317 4.84 4.74 7.11
CA LYS A 317 4.72 5.27 5.75
C LYS A 317 4.77 4.15 4.68
N ALA A 318 4.63 2.89 5.09
CA ALA A 318 4.60 1.71 4.23
C ALA A 318 3.29 0.92 4.42
N TYR A 319 3.02 -0.05 3.54
CA TYR A 319 1.88 -0.95 3.66
C TYR A 319 1.99 -1.81 4.94
N PRO A 320 0.88 -2.09 5.66
CA PRO A 320 -0.51 -1.73 5.35
C PRO A 320 -0.95 -0.33 5.82
N PHE A 321 -0.09 0.45 6.47
CA PHE A 321 -0.48 1.72 7.10
C PHE A 321 -0.82 2.82 6.09
N VAL A 322 -0.11 2.83 4.95
CA VAL A 322 -0.30 3.77 3.85
C VAL A 322 -0.26 3.03 2.53
N PHE A 323 -1.26 3.28 1.70
CA PHE A 323 -1.37 2.75 0.34
C PHE A 323 -2.26 3.68 -0.49
N PHE A 324 -2.56 3.31 -1.72
CA PHE A 324 -3.54 4.04 -2.50
C PHE A 324 -4.34 3.12 -3.40
N ASN A 325 -5.55 3.56 -3.70
CA ASN A 325 -6.43 2.88 -4.63
C ASN A 325 -6.55 3.71 -5.91
N ILE A 326 -6.56 3.02 -7.05
CA ILE A 326 -6.94 3.59 -8.33
C ILE A 326 -8.30 3.02 -8.71
N SER A 327 -9.31 3.88 -8.76
CA SER A 327 -10.66 3.51 -9.22
C SER A 327 -10.89 3.95 -10.65
N ASN A 328 -11.61 3.14 -11.44
CA ASN A 328 -12.09 3.54 -12.76
C ASN A 328 -13.47 4.25 -12.73
N ASN A 329 -14.00 4.54 -11.52
CA ASN A 329 -15.32 5.11 -11.28
C ASN A 329 -16.50 4.32 -11.90
N ALA A 330 -16.27 3.08 -12.31
CA ALA A 330 -17.23 2.23 -13.03
C ALA A 330 -17.28 0.80 -12.46
N GLY A 331 -17.03 0.65 -11.14
CA GLY A 331 -17.13 -0.66 -10.46
C GLY A 331 -15.82 -1.38 -10.20
N SER A 332 -14.69 -0.90 -10.71
CA SER A 332 -13.38 -1.51 -10.43
C SER A 332 -12.47 -0.55 -9.67
N SER A 333 -11.74 -1.10 -8.69
CA SER A 333 -10.73 -0.40 -7.93
C SER A 333 -9.58 -1.36 -7.64
N TYR A 334 -8.35 -0.87 -7.77
CA TYR A 334 -7.13 -1.65 -7.59
C TYR A 334 -6.25 -0.99 -6.54
N GLU A 335 -5.73 -1.81 -5.62
CA GLU A 335 -4.85 -1.38 -4.54
C GLU A 335 -3.38 -1.43 -4.98
N TYR A 336 -2.64 -0.37 -4.65
CA TYR A 336 -1.21 -0.25 -4.93
C TYR A 336 -0.43 0.17 -3.69
N ARG A 337 0.78 -0.39 -3.56
CA ARG A 337 1.72 -0.10 -2.48
C ARG A 337 2.79 0.86 -2.96
N TYR A 338 3.08 1.89 -2.18
CA TYR A 338 4.06 2.90 -2.59
C TYR A 338 5.48 2.34 -2.67
N GLU A 339 5.84 1.44 -1.76
CA GLU A 339 7.16 0.81 -1.67
C GLU A 339 7.46 -0.19 -2.79
N ASP A 340 6.42 -0.68 -3.49
CA ASP A 340 6.60 -1.57 -4.64
C ASP A 340 7.03 -0.79 -5.90
N PHE A 341 6.99 0.55 -5.88
CA PHE A 341 7.53 1.39 -6.95
C PHE A 341 9.01 1.66 -6.71
N SER A 342 9.88 1.30 -7.66
CA SER A 342 11.32 1.57 -7.57
C SER A 342 11.69 3.04 -7.86
N SER A 343 10.72 3.82 -8.35
CA SER A 343 10.85 5.25 -8.67
C SER A 343 9.58 6.00 -8.25
N ASN A 344 9.40 7.25 -8.69
CA ASN A 344 8.17 8.00 -8.43
C ASN A 344 6.93 7.22 -8.90
N VAL A 345 5.85 7.24 -8.09
CA VAL A 345 4.58 6.57 -8.43
C VAL A 345 4.00 7.21 -9.68
N THR A 346 4.15 6.54 -10.81
CA THR A 346 3.76 7.08 -12.11
C THR A 346 2.89 6.07 -12.86
N PHE A 347 1.78 6.55 -13.42
CA PHE A 347 0.91 5.78 -14.29
C PHE A 347 0.99 6.36 -15.69
N ASN A 348 1.39 5.54 -16.67
CA ASN A 348 1.24 5.86 -18.08
C ASN A 348 -0.17 5.51 -18.52
N MET A 349 -0.77 6.34 -19.37
CA MET A 349 -2.11 6.11 -19.85
C MET A 349 -2.08 5.81 -21.34
N GLU A 350 -2.78 4.76 -21.74
CA GLU A 350 -2.85 4.32 -23.12
C GLU A 350 -4.30 4.18 -23.54
N GLY A 351 -4.58 4.63 -24.76
CA GLY A 351 -5.88 4.55 -25.40
C GLY A 351 -5.81 3.70 -26.66
N ALA A 352 -6.83 2.88 -26.90
CA ALA A 352 -7.03 2.18 -28.16
C ALA A 352 -8.28 2.70 -28.86
N PHE A 353 -8.12 3.03 -30.15
CA PHE A 353 -9.19 3.44 -31.04
C PHE A 353 -10.02 2.19 -31.41
N CYS A 354 -11.24 2.09 -30.88
CA CYS A 354 -12.18 0.99 -31.11
C CYS A 354 -13.60 1.47 -30.81
N ALA A 355 -14.63 0.71 -31.20
CA ALA A 355 -16.02 1.02 -30.84
C ALA A 355 -16.13 1.20 -29.31
N SER A 356 -16.72 2.32 -28.87
CA SER A 356 -16.79 2.74 -27.45
C SER A 356 -15.46 3.21 -26.83
N GLY A 357 -14.35 3.22 -27.56
CA GLY A 357 -13.01 3.55 -27.03
C GLY A 357 -12.54 2.58 -25.94
N SER A 358 -11.23 2.54 -25.70
CA SER A 358 -10.69 1.80 -24.56
C SER A 358 -9.51 2.57 -23.97
N ILE A 359 -9.51 2.76 -22.66
CA ILE A 359 -8.41 3.43 -21.95
C ILE A 359 -7.89 2.53 -20.83
N LYS A 360 -6.59 2.62 -20.55
CA LYS A 360 -5.91 1.83 -19.54
C LYS A 360 -4.86 2.70 -18.83
N ALA A 361 -4.74 2.54 -17.51
CA ALA A 361 -3.68 3.15 -16.71
C ALA A 361 -2.68 2.07 -16.31
N ILE A 362 -1.42 2.23 -16.73
CA ILE A 362 -0.35 1.25 -16.58
C ILE A 362 0.69 1.80 -15.59
N PRO A 363 0.88 1.16 -14.42
CA PRO A 363 1.89 1.61 -13.48
C PRO A 363 3.30 1.40 -14.05
N GLN A 364 4.16 2.40 -13.91
CA GLN A 364 5.57 2.30 -14.32
C GLN A 364 6.43 1.90 -13.13
N ASN A 365 7.44 1.04 -13.35
CA ASN A 365 8.41 0.65 -12.33
C ASN A 365 7.80 0.00 -11.08
N TYR A 366 6.63 -0.62 -11.23
CA TYR A 366 5.92 -1.30 -10.14
C TYR A 366 6.36 -2.76 -10.05
N ARG A 367 6.67 -3.22 -8.83
CA ARG A 367 7.15 -4.58 -8.54
C ARG A 367 8.36 -4.99 -9.39
N ASN A 368 9.29 -4.04 -9.58
CA ASN A 368 10.50 -4.20 -10.39
C ASN A 368 10.25 -4.50 -11.87
N ILE A 369 9.07 -4.17 -12.40
CA ILE A 369 8.76 -4.27 -13.82
C ILE A 369 9.08 -2.93 -14.47
N GLY A 370 10.22 -2.89 -15.16
CA GLY A 370 10.81 -1.65 -15.71
C GLY A 370 10.27 -1.19 -17.06
N THR A 371 9.47 -2.01 -17.76
CA THR A 371 8.89 -1.64 -19.07
C THR A 371 7.37 -1.64 -19.03
N THR A 372 6.77 -0.73 -19.78
CA THR A 372 5.32 -0.58 -19.88
C THR A 372 4.63 -1.85 -20.37
N GLU A 373 5.24 -2.58 -21.33
CA GLU A 373 4.70 -3.82 -21.91
C GLU A 373 4.49 -4.94 -20.88
N ASN A 374 5.41 -5.10 -19.93
CA ASN A 374 5.33 -6.14 -18.91
C ASN A 374 4.44 -5.72 -17.72
N ALA A 375 4.14 -4.43 -17.58
CA ALA A 375 3.34 -3.88 -16.50
C ALA A 375 1.82 -3.95 -16.77
N TYR A 376 1.41 -4.43 -17.95
CA TYR A 376 0.01 -4.56 -18.35
C TYR A 376 -0.83 -5.41 -17.40
N ASP A 377 -0.27 -6.44 -16.78
CA ASP A 377 -0.99 -7.29 -15.81
C ASP A 377 -1.34 -6.56 -14.52
N TYR A 378 -0.62 -5.47 -14.21
CA TYR A 378 -0.86 -4.61 -13.04
C TYR A 378 -1.61 -3.33 -13.40
N SER A 379 -2.13 -3.23 -14.62
CA SER A 379 -2.84 -2.05 -15.11
C SER A 379 -4.30 -2.00 -14.66
N VAL A 380 -4.85 -0.80 -14.59
CA VAL A 380 -6.28 -0.56 -14.37
C VAL A 380 -6.96 -0.31 -15.70
N ASN A 381 -7.97 -1.11 -16.04
CA ASN A 381 -8.83 -0.84 -17.19
C ASN A 381 -9.82 0.28 -16.85
N GLY A 382 -9.87 1.31 -17.69
CA GLY A 382 -10.84 2.39 -17.54
C GLY A 382 -12.22 1.99 -18.05
N ALA A 383 -13.20 2.84 -17.76
CA ALA A 383 -14.54 2.68 -18.29
C ALA A 383 -14.56 2.85 -19.81
N LYS A 384 -15.49 2.15 -20.47
CA LYS A 384 -15.80 2.38 -21.88
C LYS A 384 -16.44 3.75 -22.07
N LEU A 385 -16.13 4.42 -23.18
CA LEU A 385 -16.69 5.71 -23.59
C LEU A 385 -18.03 5.52 -24.32
N PRO A 386 -18.90 6.55 -24.39
CA PRO A 386 -20.23 6.38 -24.98
C PRO A 386 -20.23 5.95 -26.45
N ILE A 387 -21.17 5.07 -26.78
CA ILE A 387 -21.58 4.72 -28.14
C ILE A 387 -22.83 5.55 -28.47
N LEU A 388 -22.88 6.12 -29.67
CA LEU A 388 -23.98 6.93 -30.17
C LEU A 388 -24.97 6.07 -30.98
N SER A 389 -26.26 6.30 -30.79
CA SER A 389 -27.33 5.70 -31.59
C SER A 389 -27.71 6.59 -32.77
N TRP A 390 -28.12 5.99 -33.90
CA TRP A 390 -28.70 6.72 -35.05
C TRP A 390 -30.06 6.12 -35.46
N SER A 391 -30.84 6.87 -36.24
CA SER A 391 -32.29 6.65 -36.45
C SER A 391 -32.67 5.29 -37.06
N SER A 392 -31.82 4.69 -37.89
CA SER A 392 -32.11 3.37 -38.49
C SER A 392 -31.80 2.20 -37.54
N ASP A 393 -31.02 2.42 -36.48
CA ASP A 393 -30.56 1.36 -35.57
C ASP A 393 -30.67 1.73 -34.08
N SER A 394 -31.55 2.69 -33.74
CA SER A 394 -31.70 3.20 -32.37
C SER A 394 -32.15 2.10 -31.39
N TYR A 395 -32.97 1.16 -31.87
CA TYR A 395 -33.52 0.10 -31.04
C TYR A 395 -32.55 -1.06 -30.81
N THR A 396 -31.80 -1.51 -31.82
CA THR A 396 -30.79 -2.58 -31.64
C THR A 396 -29.59 -2.09 -30.83
N ASN A 397 -29.17 -0.83 -31.02
CA ASN A 397 -28.12 -0.23 -30.20
C ASN A 397 -28.56 -0.04 -28.74
N TRP A 398 -29.79 0.43 -28.49
CA TRP A 398 -30.36 0.46 -27.15
C TRP A 398 -30.43 -0.93 -26.53
N LEU A 399 -30.85 -1.95 -27.29
CA LEU A 399 -30.95 -3.32 -26.82
C LEU A 399 -29.57 -3.94 -26.60
N THR A 400 -28.54 -3.62 -27.38
CA THR A 400 -27.17 -4.11 -27.19
C THR A 400 -26.51 -3.44 -25.97
N GLN A 401 -26.71 -2.14 -25.78
CA GLN A 401 -26.21 -1.39 -24.62
C GLN A 401 -26.92 -1.79 -23.31
N ASN A 402 -28.21 -2.11 -23.36
CA ASN A 402 -28.99 -2.48 -22.17
C ASN A 402 -29.10 -4.00 -21.93
N SER A 403 -28.98 -4.86 -22.95
CA SER A 403 -29.06 -6.33 -22.78
C SER A 403 -27.85 -6.92 -22.08
N VAL A 404 -26.66 -6.33 -22.24
CA VAL A 404 -25.46 -6.70 -21.47
C VAL A 404 -25.70 -6.44 -19.97
N ASN A 405 -26.39 -5.34 -19.65
CA ASN A 405 -26.78 -4.99 -18.28
C ASN A 405 -27.91 -5.88 -17.73
N MET A 406 -28.95 -6.15 -18.52
CA MET A 406 -30.05 -7.05 -18.14
C MET A 406 -29.63 -8.52 -17.96
N ARG A 407 -28.56 -8.97 -18.64
CA ARG A 407 -28.04 -10.34 -18.53
C ARG A 407 -27.14 -10.52 -17.29
N MET A 408 -26.42 -9.47 -16.89
CA MET A 408 -25.58 -9.44 -15.69
C MET A 408 -26.38 -9.24 -14.40
N GLU A 409 -27.46 -8.45 -14.41
CA GLU A 409 -28.39 -8.36 -13.26
C GLU A 409 -29.02 -9.73 -12.93
N ARG A 410 -29.34 -10.58 -13.92
CA ARG A 410 -29.77 -11.96 -13.66
C ARG A 410 -28.66 -12.85 -13.10
N GLN A 411 -27.39 -12.65 -13.49
CA GLN A 411 -26.27 -13.38 -12.88
C GLN A 411 -26.02 -12.97 -11.43
N ASN A 412 -26.20 -11.71 -11.09
CA ASN A 412 -26.08 -11.21 -9.73
C ASN A 412 -27.30 -11.58 -8.85
N VAL A 413 -28.52 -11.60 -9.39
CA VAL A 413 -29.70 -12.10 -8.65
C VAL A 413 -29.60 -13.61 -8.39
N VAL A 414 -29.06 -14.40 -9.34
CA VAL A 414 -28.82 -15.84 -9.10
C VAL A 414 -27.66 -16.08 -8.13
N ARG A 415 -26.60 -15.25 -8.14
CA ARG A 415 -25.52 -15.33 -7.12
C ARG A 415 -25.94 -14.82 -5.73
N LYS A 416 -26.84 -13.84 -5.65
CA LYS A 416 -27.32 -13.26 -4.38
C LYS A 416 -28.49 -14.05 -3.78
N ALA A 417 -29.22 -14.81 -4.60
CA ALA A 417 -30.22 -15.78 -4.12
C ALA A 417 -29.62 -17.17 -3.80
N ILE A 418 -28.41 -17.47 -4.28
CA ILE A 418 -27.65 -18.69 -3.98
C ILE A 418 -26.30 -18.30 -3.36
N GLY A 419 -26.35 -17.50 -2.30
CA GLY A 419 -25.23 -17.40 -1.38
C GLY A 419 -25.14 -18.72 -0.60
N GLU A 420 -23.94 -19.31 -0.59
CA GLU A 420 -23.51 -20.38 0.32
C GLU A 420 -23.93 -21.83 -0.05
N THR A 421 -23.40 -22.39 -1.15
CA THR A 421 -22.67 -23.69 -1.12
C THR A 421 -22.26 -24.14 -2.53
N LEU A 422 -21.04 -24.71 -2.60
CA LEU A 422 -20.42 -25.47 -3.70
C LEU A 422 -19.73 -24.67 -4.81
N GLY A 423 -18.40 -24.62 -4.69
CA GLY A 423 -17.49 -24.20 -5.73
C GLY A 423 -17.39 -25.19 -6.89
N SER A 424 -16.90 -24.65 -8.01
CA SER A 424 -16.48 -25.29 -9.25
C SER A 424 -17.56 -25.84 -10.21
N SER A 425 -17.52 -25.24 -11.41
CA SER A 425 -17.76 -25.85 -12.73
C SER A 425 -19.11 -26.51 -13.00
N VAL A 426 -20.11 -25.73 -13.45
CA VAL A 426 -20.99 -26.17 -14.56
C VAL A 426 -21.38 -24.96 -15.40
N SER A 427 -20.91 -24.97 -16.64
CA SER A 427 -21.40 -24.14 -17.74
C SER A 427 -22.59 -24.87 -18.39
N TYR A 428 -23.57 -24.10 -18.88
CA TYR A 428 -24.71 -24.50 -19.73
C TYR A 428 -25.90 -25.25 -19.11
N GLY A 429 -27.10 -24.69 -19.35
CA GLY A 429 -28.34 -25.46 -19.51
C GLY A 429 -29.28 -25.49 -18.30
N LEU A 430 -30.27 -24.61 -18.28
CA LEU A 430 -31.48 -24.77 -17.47
C LEU A 430 -32.24 -26.02 -17.94
N VAL A 431 -32.23 -27.08 -17.13
CA VAL A 431 -33.27 -28.13 -17.16
C VAL A 431 -34.20 -27.87 -15.97
N PRO A 432 -35.51 -27.63 -16.17
CA PRO A 432 -36.43 -27.36 -15.07
C PRO A 432 -36.80 -28.67 -14.38
N GLY A 433 -36.52 -28.76 -13.07
CA GLY A 433 -37.13 -29.73 -12.18
C GLY A 433 -36.16 -30.62 -11.44
N LEU A 434 -35.65 -30.15 -10.30
CA LEU A 434 -35.33 -31.01 -9.16
C LEU A 434 -35.77 -30.31 -7.87
N ALA A 435 -36.83 -30.84 -7.30
CA ALA A 435 -37.39 -30.47 -6.02
C ALA A 435 -36.59 -31.09 -4.87
N MET A 436 -36.50 -30.32 -3.78
CA MET A 436 -36.30 -30.69 -2.38
C MET A 436 -36.12 -32.18 -2.03
N GLY A 437 -35.00 -32.48 -1.38
CA GLY A 437 -34.75 -33.71 -0.62
C GLY A 437 -33.54 -33.50 0.31
N GLY A 438 -33.70 -33.79 1.61
CA GLY A 438 -32.84 -33.29 2.67
C GLY A 438 -31.54 -34.06 2.93
N ALA A 439 -30.68 -33.39 3.70
CA ALA A 439 -29.69 -33.89 4.65
C ALA A 439 -28.58 -34.86 4.16
N SER A 440 -27.37 -34.32 3.99
CA SER A 440 -26.16 -34.88 4.64
C SER A 440 -25.06 -33.82 4.72
N LEU A 441 -25.09 -33.04 5.81
CA LEU A 441 -23.95 -32.23 6.27
C LEU A 441 -23.14 -33.11 7.24
N VAL A 442 -22.12 -33.80 6.74
CA VAL A 442 -21.17 -34.54 7.56
C VAL A 442 -19.76 -33.99 7.32
N GLY A 443 -19.31 -33.19 8.28
CA GLY A 443 -17.92 -33.07 8.75
C GLY A 443 -16.84 -32.67 7.75
N GLY A 444 -16.34 -31.43 7.83
CA GLY A 444 -15.01 -31.14 7.28
C GLY A 444 -14.58 -29.70 7.01
N THR A 445 -15.42 -28.66 7.16
CA THR A 445 -15.08 -27.34 6.56
C THR A 445 -15.08 -26.13 7.51
N LEU A 446 -15.13 -26.31 8.83
CA LEU A 446 -15.06 -25.19 9.77
C LEU A 446 -13.64 -24.57 9.88
N ALA A 447 -12.60 -25.26 9.42
CA ALA A 447 -11.23 -24.74 9.41
C ALA A 447 -10.99 -23.71 8.29
N ASN A 448 -11.68 -23.84 7.14
CA ASN A 448 -11.48 -22.94 5.99
C ASN A 448 -12.32 -21.66 6.09
N ALA A 449 -13.42 -21.68 6.86
CA ALA A 449 -14.25 -20.50 7.08
C ALA A 449 -13.54 -19.39 7.89
N ARG A 450 -12.55 -19.75 8.72
CA ARG A 450 -11.77 -18.78 9.52
C ARG A 450 -10.70 -18.07 8.70
N GLU A 451 -10.13 -18.71 7.68
CA GLU A 451 -9.24 -18.03 6.73
C GLU A 451 -10.02 -17.14 5.75
N GLU A 452 -11.22 -17.56 5.33
CA GLU A 452 -12.10 -16.74 4.49
C GLU A 452 -12.65 -15.50 5.22
N LEU A 453 -12.87 -15.58 6.55
CA LEU A 453 -13.27 -14.43 7.37
C LEU A 453 -12.11 -13.44 7.60
N ARG A 454 -10.86 -13.90 7.67
CA ARG A 454 -9.69 -13.00 7.73
C ARG A 454 -9.42 -12.33 6.38
N ALA A 455 -9.67 -13.02 5.27
CA ALA A 455 -9.66 -12.40 3.94
C ALA A 455 -10.78 -11.35 3.74
N LYS A 456 -11.91 -11.50 4.44
CA LYS A 456 -13.01 -10.50 4.51
C LYS A 456 -12.78 -9.38 5.55
N SER A 457 -11.81 -9.55 6.46
CA SER A 457 -11.42 -8.54 7.45
C SER A 457 -10.38 -7.55 6.92
N ASN A 458 -9.77 -7.82 5.76
CA ASN A 458 -9.34 -6.73 4.88
C ASN A 458 -10.64 -6.11 4.40
N ALA A 459 -11.13 -5.17 5.20
CA ALA A 459 -12.45 -4.60 5.17
C ALA A 459 -12.90 -4.31 3.74
N ASN A 460 -14.22 -4.33 3.53
CA ASN A 460 -14.94 -3.70 2.43
C ASN A 460 -14.42 -2.27 2.13
N LEU A 461 -13.24 -2.16 1.51
CA LEU A 461 -12.57 -0.91 1.17
C LEU A 461 -13.06 -0.35 -0.17
N VAL A 462 -13.91 -1.12 -0.84
CA VAL A 462 -14.86 -0.60 -1.81
C VAL A 462 -16.15 -0.34 -1.03
N PRO A 463 -16.72 0.88 -1.07
CA PRO A 463 -18.05 1.11 -0.52
C PRO A 463 -19.02 0.02 -1.00
N ASP A 464 -19.88 -0.48 -0.12
CA ASP A 464 -20.93 -1.49 -0.40
C ASP A 464 -21.95 -1.06 -1.50
N GLN A 465 -21.68 0.03 -2.22
CA GLN A 465 -22.56 0.66 -3.20
C GLN A 465 -21.90 0.99 -4.55
N VAL A 466 -20.84 0.30 -4.97
CA VAL A 466 -20.40 0.42 -6.38
C VAL A 466 -21.05 -0.66 -7.24
N HIS A 467 -22.37 -0.55 -7.42
CA HIS A 467 -23.06 -1.20 -8.53
C HIS A 467 -22.83 -0.39 -9.81
N GLY A 468 -21.58 -0.42 -10.29
CA GLY A 468 -21.21 0.19 -11.57
C GLY A 468 -21.63 -0.71 -12.72
N ASN A 469 -22.55 -0.22 -13.53
CA ASN A 469 -22.77 -0.69 -14.89
C ASN A 469 -21.41 -0.66 -15.65
N LEU A 470 -21.07 -1.74 -16.37
CA LEU A 470 -19.78 -1.88 -17.07
C LEU A 470 -19.61 -0.88 -18.22
N ASN A 471 -20.71 -0.28 -18.68
CA ASN A 471 -20.69 0.86 -19.57
C ASN A 471 -20.76 2.12 -18.71
N ALA A 472 -19.90 3.12 -18.96
CA ALA A 472 -19.96 4.40 -18.27
C ALA A 472 -21.41 4.88 -18.28
N GLY A 473 -22.10 4.74 -17.15
CA GLY A 473 -23.49 5.15 -17.05
C GLY A 473 -23.58 6.61 -17.47
N ASP A 474 -24.65 7.02 -18.13
CA ASP A 474 -24.79 8.37 -18.69
C ASP A 474 -24.39 9.48 -17.69
N ILE A 475 -24.59 9.22 -16.39
CA ILE A 475 -24.16 10.07 -15.27
C ILE A 475 -22.64 10.17 -15.11
N VAL A 476 -21.90 9.05 -15.20
CA VAL A 476 -20.41 9.02 -15.13
C VAL A 476 -19.83 9.85 -16.27
N TRP A 477 -20.37 9.70 -17.47
CA TRP A 477 -19.97 10.51 -18.62
C TRP A 477 -20.35 11.99 -18.45
N ALA A 478 -21.61 12.29 -18.10
CA ALA A 478 -22.10 13.67 -17.91
C ALA A 478 -21.38 14.43 -16.78
N LYS A 479 -20.72 13.72 -15.87
CA LYS A 479 -19.90 14.29 -14.79
C LYS A 479 -18.39 14.27 -15.07
N TYR A 480 -17.98 13.93 -16.29
CA TYR A 480 -16.57 13.78 -16.68
C TYR A 480 -15.79 12.82 -15.76
N ARG A 481 -16.45 11.74 -15.31
CA ARG A 481 -15.90 10.74 -14.39
C ARG A 481 -15.48 9.45 -15.10
N SER A 482 -15.57 9.35 -16.43
CA SER A 482 -15.15 8.19 -17.25
C SER A 482 -13.62 8.01 -17.32
N GLN A 483 -12.93 8.25 -16.22
CA GLN A 483 -11.49 8.31 -16.08
C GLN A 483 -11.07 7.65 -14.75
N PHE A 484 -9.79 7.76 -14.41
CA PHE A 484 -9.26 7.17 -13.19
C PHE A 484 -9.30 8.18 -12.03
N THR A 485 -9.51 7.67 -10.82
CA THR A 485 -9.44 8.44 -9.57
C THR A 485 -8.37 7.82 -8.69
N TYR A 486 -7.37 8.61 -8.33
CA TYR A 486 -6.38 8.30 -7.31
C TYR A 486 -6.94 8.65 -5.93
N LEU A 487 -6.95 7.63 -5.06
CA LEU A 487 -7.47 7.68 -3.71
C LEU A 487 -6.32 7.33 -2.74
N PRO A 488 -5.61 8.33 -2.17
CA PRO A 488 -4.61 8.04 -1.15
C PRO A 488 -5.30 7.50 0.10
N MET A 489 -4.85 6.36 0.63
CA MET A 489 -5.45 5.71 1.79
C MET A 489 -4.45 5.69 2.97
N SER A 490 -4.95 5.89 4.18
CA SER A 490 -4.20 5.66 5.41
C SER A 490 -5.07 5.13 6.53
N ILE A 491 -4.45 4.61 7.58
CA ILE A 491 -5.12 4.40 8.87
C ILE A 491 -5.56 5.74 9.49
N LYS A 492 -6.56 5.69 10.39
CA LYS A 492 -7.00 6.87 11.18
C LYS A 492 -5.90 7.35 12.12
N ALA A 493 -5.94 8.64 12.47
CA ALA A 493 -4.93 9.26 13.32
C ALA A 493 -4.78 8.60 14.69
N GLU A 494 -5.86 8.04 15.26
CA GLU A 494 -5.83 7.34 16.55
C GLU A 494 -4.96 6.08 16.51
N TYR A 495 -5.17 5.21 15.52
CA TYR A 495 -4.38 3.99 15.31
C TYR A 495 -2.96 4.34 14.93
N ALA A 496 -2.77 5.41 14.15
CA ALA A 496 -1.43 5.89 13.79
C ALA A 496 -0.61 6.24 15.03
N ARG A 497 -1.19 6.96 16.01
CA ARG A 497 -0.51 7.27 17.27
C ARG A 497 -0.18 6.02 18.08
N CYS A 498 -1.15 5.12 18.25
CA CYS A 498 -0.94 3.89 19.00
C CYS A 498 0.19 3.02 18.39
N CYS A 499 0.19 2.86 17.07
CA CYS A 499 1.26 2.13 16.38
C CYS A 499 2.61 2.87 16.47
N ASP A 500 2.63 4.20 16.38
CA ASP A 500 3.87 5.00 16.43
C ASP A 500 4.52 4.95 17.82
N GLU A 501 3.72 5.03 18.89
CA GLU A 501 4.17 4.87 20.27
C GLU A 501 4.70 3.45 20.50
N PHE A 502 3.98 2.43 20.02
CA PHE A 502 4.42 1.05 20.10
C PHE A 502 5.77 0.82 19.40
N PHE A 503 5.97 1.36 18.20
CA PHE A 503 7.24 1.25 17.48
C PHE A 503 8.37 2.06 18.14
N SER A 504 8.05 3.20 18.74
CA SER A 504 9.04 4.02 19.46
C SER A 504 9.55 3.31 20.72
N GLN A 505 8.71 2.50 21.36
CA GLN A 505 9.06 1.76 22.57
C GLN A 505 9.72 0.41 22.26
N TYR A 506 9.17 -0.37 21.32
CA TYR A 506 9.54 -1.77 21.11
C TYR A 506 10.24 -2.04 19.76
N GLY A 507 10.49 -1.01 18.96
CA GLY A 507 11.07 -1.16 17.63
C GLY A 507 10.19 -1.98 16.68
N TYR A 508 10.82 -2.46 15.61
CA TYR A 508 10.15 -3.22 14.56
C TYR A 508 10.39 -4.72 14.69
N LYS A 509 9.47 -5.50 14.13
CA LYS A 509 9.68 -6.93 13.88
C LYS A 509 10.76 -7.13 12.81
N THR A 510 11.72 -8.01 13.09
CA THR A 510 12.93 -8.19 12.28
C THR A 510 13.01 -9.56 11.60
N ASN A 511 12.63 -10.66 12.28
CA ASN A 511 12.64 -12.04 11.77
C ASN A 511 13.90 -12.41 10.95
N ARG A 512 15.09 -12.00 11.43
CA ARG A 512 16.37 -12.29 10.76
C ARG A 512 17.40 -12.77 11.77
N VAL A 513 18.29 -13.65 11.29
CA VAL A 513 19.47 -14.07 12.06
C VAL A 513 20.59 -13.07 11.86
N LYS A 514 20.92 -12.31 12.91
CA LYS A 514 22.05 -11.37 12.92
C LYS A 514 22.46 -11.03 14.36
N ILE A 515 23.49 -10.21 14.50
CA ILE A 515 23.89 -9.69 15.83
C ILE A 515 22.86 -8.65 16.27
N PRO A 516 22.33 -8.73 17.51
CA PRO A 516 21.33 -7.79 18.01
C PRO A 516 21.84 -6.36 18.10
N ASN A 517 21.00 -5.41 17.72
CA ASN A 517 21.33 -3.99 17.79
C ASN A 517 21.10 -3.42 19.19
N ILE A 518 22.14 -3.44 20.01
CA ILE A 518 22.08 -2.97 21.40
C ILE A 518 22.44 -1.49 21.58
N THR A 519 23.10 -0.84 20.61
CA THR A 519 23.58 0.57 20.75
C THR A 519 23.18 1.48 19.60
N GLY A 520 22.37 1.04 18.65
CA GLY A 520 22.09 1.81 17.43
C GLY A 520 21.21 3.05 17.60
N ARG A 521 20.74 3.34 18.82
CA ARG A 521 19.93 4.52 19.13
C ARG A 521 20.56 5.36 20.23
N ARG A 522 20.15 6.63 20.30
CA ARG A 522 20.73 7.59 21.24
C ARG A 522 20.37 7.35 22.70
N ASN A 523 19.11 7.03 23.02
CA ASN A 523 18.62 6.97 24.40
C ASN A 523 18.26 5.55 24.84
N TRP A 524 17.62 4.75 24.00
CA TRP A 524 17.32 3.35 24.32
C TRP A 524 17.27 2.43 23.10
N ASN A 525 17.61 1.17 23.33
CA ASN A 525 17.41 0.07 22.39
C ASN A 525 16.58 -1.03 23.05
N TYR A 526 15.38 -1.27 22.51
CA TYR A 526 14.67 -2.52 22.77
C TYR A 526 15.22 -3.64 21.89
N VAL A 527 15.45 -4.82 22.47
CA VAL A 527 15.87 -6.03 21.76
C VAL A 527 15.14 -7.24 22.33
N LYS A 528 14.58 -8.07 21.45
CA LYS A 528 14.01 -9.38 21.77
C LYS A 528 14.51 -10.43 20.77
N THR A 529 15.06 -11.51 21.31
CA THR A 529 15.61 -12.63 20.53
C THR A 529 14.79 -13.90 20.69
N VAL A 530 15.13 -14.92 19.89
CA VAL A 530 14.64 -16.29 20.07
C VAL A 530 15.83 -17.22 20.11
N GLY A 531 16.10 -17.80 21.29
CA GLY A 531 17.22 -18.71 21.49
C GLY A 531 18.56 -17.98 21.49
N CYS A 532 18.70 -16.95 22.33
CA CYS A 532 19.89 -16.12 22.39
C CYS A 532 21.17 -16.94 22.64
N TYR A 533 22.20 -16.69 21.85
CA TYR A 533 23.53 -17.27 21.99
C TYR A 533 24.56 -16.17 22.25
N ILE A 534 25.19 -16.27 23.43
CA ILE A 534 26.19 -15.34 23.95
C ILE A 534 27.36 -16.18 24.45
N GLU A 535 28.58 -15.76 24.12
CA GLU A 535 29.84 -16.28 24.65
C GLU A 535 30.38 -15.31 25.71
N ALA A 536 30.76 -15.82 26.87
CA ALA A 536 31.38 -15.05 27.94
C ALA A 536 32.06 -15.98 28.96
N ASP A 537 33.13 -15.49 29.60
CA ASP A 537 33.86 -16.18 30.66
C ASP A 537 33.21 -15.88 32.03
N MET A 538 32.07 -16.51 32.30
CA MET A 538 31.28 -16.29 33.52
C MET A 538 30.58 -17.58 34.02
N PRO A 539 30.01 -17.57 35.24
CA PRO A 539 29.17 -18.67 35.72
C PRO A 539 28.03 -19.01 34.76
N GLN A 540 27.76 -20.30 34.54
CA GLN A 540 26.76 -20.74 33.57
C GLN A 540 25.33 -20.32 33.94
N ASP A 541 25.01 -20.21 35.24
CA ASP A 541 23.70 -19.75 35.71
C ASP A 541 23.46 -18.28 35.33
N ASP A 542 24.47 -17.43 35.48
CA ASP A 542 24.40 -16.00 35.10
C ASP A 542 24.26 -15.86 33.58
N LEU A 543 25.01 -16.67 32.82
CA LEU A 543 24.92 -16.68 31.36
C LEU A 543 23.53 -17.12 30.88
N ALA A 544 22.93 -18.11 31.54
CA ALA A 544 21.58 -18.59 31.23
C ALA A 544 20.53 -17.51 31.56
N GLU A 545 20.70 -16.77 32.66
CA GLU A 545 19.83 -15.66 33.03
C GLU A 545 19.88 -14.54 31.98
N ILE A 546 21.09 -14.10 31.58
CA ILE A 546 21.24 -13.07 30.52
C ILE A 546 20.59 -13.53 29.21
N LYS A 547 20.82 -14.77 28.78
CA LYS A 547 20.16 -15.33 27.58
C LYS A 547 18.63 -15.27 27.69
N SER A 548 18.10 -15.60 28.87
CA SER A 548 16.66 -15.52 29.15
C SER A 548 16.14 -14.08 29.13
N MET A 549 16.91 -13.09 29.58
CA MET A 549 16.54 -11.67 29.52
C MET A 549 16.31 -11.21 28.08
N PHE A 550 17.24 -11.54 27.16
CA PHE A 550 17.09 -11.19 25.74
C PHE A 550 15.93 -11.93 25.07
N ASP A 551 15.70 -13.20 25.42
CA ASP A 551 14.59 -13.98 24.85
C ASP A 551 13.20 -13.50 25.34
N LYS A 552 13.12 -12.97 26.57
CA LYS A 552 11.90 -12.31 27.09
C LYS A 552 11.69 -10.92 26.47
N GLY A 553 12.78 -10.23 26.14
CA GLY A 553 12.79 -8.88 25.60
C GLY A 553 13.20 -7.86 26.66
N ILE A 554 14.17 -7.02 26.33
CA ILE A 554 14.79 -6.05 27.24
C ILE A 554 14.95 -4.68 26.59
N THR A 555 14.75 -3.61 27.37
CA THR A 555 15.08 -2.24 26.98
C THR A 555 16.41 -1.83 27.62
N LEU A 556 17.40 -1.53 26.79
CA LEU A 556 18.71 -1.05 27.19
C LEU A 556 18.77 0.47 27.07
N TRP A 557 18.98 1.16 28.19
CA TRP A 557 18.99 2.62 28.29
C TRP A 557 20.42 3.17 28.31
N HIS A 558 20.75 4.04 27.35
CA HIS A 558 22.08 4.62 27.17
C HIS A 558 22.29 5.91 27.95
N ASN A 559 21.20 6.56 28.36
CA ASN A 559 21.23 7.79 29.14
C ASN A 559 20.56 7.60 30.51
N PRO A 560 21.36 7.49 31.59
CA PRO A 560 20.82 7.30 32.93
C PRO A 560 19.98 8.47 33.45
N ALA A 561 20.21 9.70 32.96
CA ALA A 561 19.49 10.88 33.42
C ALA A 561 18.02 10.90 32.96
N THR A 562 17.71 10.18 31.88
CA THR A 562 16.38 10.08 31.28
C THR A 562 15.87 8.64 31.30
N PHE A 563 16.27 7.87 32.32
CA PHE A 563 15.86 6.48 32.48
C PHE A 563 14.33 6.37 32.54
N ALA A 564 13.76 5.43 31.78
CA ALA A 564 12.32 5.21 31.63
C ALA A 564 11.51 6.38 31.03
N ASP A 565 12.17 7.40 30.47
CA ASP A 565 11.52 8.52 29.78
C ASP A 565 11.51 8.34 28.25
N TYR A 566 10.42 7.79 27.73
CA TYR A 566 10.19 7.60 26.29
C TYR A 566 9.83 8.90 25.53
N SER A 567 9.70 10.05 26.21
CA SER A 567 9.45 11.32 25.54
C SER A 567 10.70 11.89 24.85
N GLN A 568 11.89 11.40 25.22
CA GLN A 568 13.15 11.84 24.65
C GLN A 568 13.30 11.43 23.19
N ASN A 569 14.04 12.23 22.42
CA ASN A 569 14.31 11.91 21.03
C ASN A 569 15.27 10.72 20.90
N ASN A 570 14.86 9.63 20.25
CA ASN A 570 15.62 8.38 20.13
C ASN A 570 16.11 8.11 18.70
N ASP A 571 16.73 9.11 18.08
CA ASP A 571 17.33 9.02 16.74
C ASP A 571 18.42 7.94 16.64
N ILE A 572 18.67 7.49 15.41
CA ILE A 572 19.75 6.56 15.04
C ILE A 572 21.11 7.28 15.18
N ILE A 573 22.12 6.57 15.70
CA ILE A 573 23.50 7.08 15.87
C ILE A 573 24.50 6.44 14.91
#